data_AF-M2Q7G6-F1
#
_entry.id   AF-M2Q7G6-F1
#
_cell.length_a   1.000
_cell.length_b   1.000
_cell.length_c   1.000
_cell.angle_alpha   90.00
_cell.angle_beta   90.00
_cell.angle_gamma   90.00
#
_symmetry.space_group_name_H-M   'P 1'
#
loop_
_entity.id
_entity.type
_entity.pdbx_description
1 polymer ?
#
loop_
_entity_poly.entity_id
_entity_poly.type
_entity_poly.pdbx_seq_one_letter_code
_entity_poly.pdbx_strand_id
1 'polypeptide(L)'
;MLITHALRELRGAVRAAKRAFFDGIIERTHPSRIWDLVQWTKPRPDAAFATLRDPDGNPATSADAIFRTFQEQFYPARAAPVDLSIIDEFPQMAVREFPPISQFEIFEHVADTSNFSAPGPDHCGWFF
;
A
#
# COMPACT_ATOMS: atom_id res chain seq x y z
N MET A 1 -25.62 -28.44 4.96
CA MET A 1 -26.43 -27.51 4.12
C MET A 1 -27.34 -26.57 4.91
N LEU A 2 -27.95 -26.98 6.03
CA LEU A 2 -28.84 -26.10 6.83
C LEU A 2 -28.11 -24.90 7.47
N ILE A 3 -26.91 -25.11 8.01
CA ILE A 3 -26.11 -24.05 8.66
C ILE A 3 -25.72 -22.94 7.65
N THR A 4 -25.38 -23.32 6.42
CA THR A 4 -25.02 -22.38 5.34
C THR A 4 -26.21 -21.56 4.82
N HIS A 5 -27.43 -22.06 4.97
CA HIS A 5 -28.66 -21.33 4.63
C HIS A 5 -29.00 -20.28 5.70
N ALA A 6 -29.04 -20.70 6.97
CA ALA A 6 -29.32 -19.81 8.09
C ALA A 6 -28.32 -18.65 8.19
N LEU A 7 -27.03 -18.90 7.95
CA LEU A 7 -26.01 -17.85 7.91
C LEU A 7 -26.22 -16.84 6.77
N ARG A 8 -26.75 -17.29 5.63
CA ARG A 8 -27.06 -16.43 4.49
C ARG A 8 -28.24 -15.52 4.79
N GLU A 9 -29.29 -16.07 5.39
CA GLU A 9 -30.46 -15.32 5.82
C GLU A 9 -30.11 -14.29 6.90
N LEU A 10 -29.32 -14.70 7.90
CA LEU A 10 -28.84 -13.78 8.94
C LEU A 10 -28.04 -12.62 8.33
N ARG A 11 -27.12 -12.91 7.39
CA ARG A 11 -26.36 -11.86 6.68
C ARG A 11 -27.28 -10.95 5.87
N GLY A 12 -28.31 -11.50 5.23
CA GLY A 12 -29.32 -10.73 4.51
C GLY A 12 -30.10 -9.79 5.42
N ALA A 13 -30.60 -10.31 6.54
CA ALA A 13 -31.34 -9.55 7.54
C ALA A 13 -30.49 -8.42 8.15
N VAL A 14 -29.22 -8.69 8.49
CA VAL A 14 -28.29 -7.68 9.01
C VAL A 14 -28.04 -6.58 7.98
N ARG A 15 -27.87 -6.92 6.69
CA ARG A 15 -27.70 -5.91 5.63
C ARG A 15 -28.95 -5.06 5.47
N ALA A 16 -30.13 -5.68 5.45
CA ALA A 16 -31.41 -4.99 5.33
C ALA A 16 -31.64 -4.02 6.50
N ALA A 17 -31.40 -4.47 7.74
CA ALA A 17 -31.54 -3.65 8.94
C ALA A 17 -30.56 -2.46 8.93
N LYS A 18 -29.30 -2.68 8.55
CA LYS A 18 -28.30 -1.60 8.43
C LYS A 18 -28.73 -0.57 7.38
N ARG A 19 -29.20 -1.03 6.22
CA ARG A 19 -29.67 -0.14 5.16
C ARG A 19 -30.85 0.71 5.62
N ALA A 20 -31.87 0.09 6.20
CA ALA A 20 -33.04 0.80 6.74
C ALA A 20 -32.64 1.85 7.79
N PHE A 21 -31.67 1.54 8.65
CA PHE A 21 -31.14 2.49 9.64
C PHE A 21 -30.47 3.71 8.99
N PHE A 22 -29.56 3.50 8.03
CA PHE A 22 -28.85 4.60 7.38
C PHE A 22 -29.76 5.41 6.45
N ASP A 23 -30.67 4.76 5.72
CA ASP A 23 -31.66 5.43 4.88
C ASP A 23 -32.54 6.38 5.73
N GLY A 24 -32.97 5.93 6.91
CA GLY A 24 -33.70 6.78 7.86
C GLY A 24 -32.90 7.97 8.42
N ILE A 25 -31.57 7.87 8.51
CA ILE A 25 -30.70 9.01 8.86
C ILE A 25 -30.62 9.99 7.69
N ILE A 26 -30.45 9.49 6.47
CA ILE A 26 -30.35 10.30 5.25
C ILE A 26 -31.66 11.09 5.03
N GLU A 27 -32.81 10.44 5.17
CA GLU A 27 -34.13 11.08 5.02
C GLU A 27 -34.37 12.21 6.03
N ARG A 28 -33.86 12.07 7.26
CA ARG A 28 -33.98 13.07 8.32
C ARG A 28 -32.95 14.20 8.20
N THR A 29 -31.94 14.04 7.34
CA THR A 29 -30.87 15.02 7.18
C THR A 29 -31.27 16.08 6.18
N HIS A 30 -31.09 17.36 6.53
CA HIS A 30 -31.34 18.45 5.62
C HIS A 30 -30.42 18.36 4.38
N PRO A 31 -30.90 18.61 3.14
CA PRO A 31 -30.11 18.43 1.92
C PRO A 31 -28.75 19.16 1.91
N SER A 32 -28.66 20.32 2.58
CA SER A 32 -27.40 21.07 2.69
C SER A 32 -26.33 20.41 3.59
N ARG A 33 -26.71 19.43 4.41
CA ARG A 33 -25.83 18.73 5.39
C ARG A 33 -25.53 17.29 5.00
N ILE A 34 -25.88 16.87 3.78
CA ILE A 34 -25.66 15.49 3.34
C ILE A 34 -24.18 15.08 3.38
N TRP A 35 -23.29 16.06 3.19
CA TRP A 35 -21.85 15.89 3.26
C TRP A 35 -21.36 15.57 4.67
N ASP A 36 -22.10 15.90 5.73
CA ASP A 36 -21.68 15.60 7.12
C ASP A 36 -21.78 14.10 7.46
N LEU A 37 -22.54 13.34 6.66
CA LEU A 37 -22.82 11.92 6.89
C LEU A 37 -21.66 11.00 6.48
N VAL A 38 -20.77 11.47 5.60
CA VAL A 38 -19.65 10.68 5.09
C VAL A 38 -18.35 11.04 5.80
N GLN A 39 -17.53 10.05 6.13
CA GLN A 39 -16.31 10.29 6.91
C GLN A 39 -15.22 11.02 6.12
N TRP A 40 -15.23 10.91 4.78
CA TRP A 40 -14.19 11.46 3.90
C TRP A 40 -14.30 12.97 3.65
N THR A 41 -15.43 13.60 3.98
CA THR A 41 -15.61 15.06 3.92
C THR A 41 -15.17 15.74 5.21
N LYS A 42 -15.02 14.98 6.30
CA LYS A 42 -14.56 15.52 7.58
C LYS A 42 -13.07 15.84 7.48
N PRO A 43 -12.58 16.88 8.19
CA PRO A 43 -11.16 17.12 8.33
C PRO A 43 -10.46 15.83 8.76
N ARG A 44 -9.53 15.35 7.94
CA ARG A 44 -8.71 14.21 8.30
C ARG A 44 -7.86 14.64 9.50
N PRO A 45 -7.83 13.89 10.61
CA PRO A 45 -6.85 14.15 11.64
C PRO A 45 -5.47 14.08 10.98
N ASP A 46 -4.64 15.11 11.20
CA ASP A 46 -3.27 15.12 10.71
C ASP A 46 -2.63 13.82 11.15
N ALA A 47 -2.31 12.99 10.17
CA ALA A 47 -1.83 11.69 10.48
C ALA A 47 -0.46 11.86 11.14
N ALA A 48 -0.26 11.20 12.28
CA ALA A 48 0.98 11.20 13.05
C ALA A 48 2.14 10.48 12.32
N PHE A 49 2.22 10.65 11.00
CA PHE A 49 3.32 10.15 10.20
C PHE A 49 4.48 11.13 10.30
N ALA A 50 5.68 10.55 10.40
CA ALA A 50 6.97 11.20 10.61
C ALA A 50 6.97 12.68 10.21
N THR A 51 7.02 13.56 11.21
CA THR A 51 7.28 14.97 10.94
C THR A 51 8.60 15.05 10.19
N LEU A 52 8.56 15.54 8.94
CA LEU A 52 9.79 15.79 8.19
C LEU A 52 10.69 16.66 9.07
N ARG A 53 11.91 16.19 9.30
CA ARG A 53 12.89 16.93 10.09
C ARG A 53 13.86 17.58 9.14
N ASP A 54 14.18 18.83 9.41
CA ASP A 54 15.28 19.49 8.74
C ASP A 54 16.62 18.77 9.07
N PRO A 55 17.71 19.08 8.35
CA PRO A 55 19.03 18.53 8.64
C PRO A 55 19.52 18.79 10.08
N ASP A 56 19.00 19.83 10.73
CA ASP A 56 19.30 20.21 12.11
C ASP A 56 18.45 19.44 13.14
N GLY A 57 17.52 18.59 12.69
CA GLY A 57 16.65 17.75 13.51
C GLY A 57 15.34 18.40 13.97
N ASN A 58 15.03 19.63 13.55
CA ASN A 58 13.80 20.32 13.90
C ASN A 58 12.62 19.88 13.01
N PRO A 59 11.41 19.78 13.57
CA PRO A 59 10.22 19.45 12.81
C PRO A 59 9.83 20.58 11.83
N ALA A 60 9.59 20.24 10.58
CA ALA A 60 8.97 21.12 9.60
C ALA A 60 7.47 21.25 9.88
N THR A 61 7.04 22.42 10.36
CA THR A 61 5.66 22.68 10.79
C THR A 61 4.84 23.56 9.84
N SER A 62 5.49 24.24 8.89
CA SER A 62 4.82 25.02 7.84
C SER A 62 4.85 24.29 6.50
N ALA A 63 3.88 24.57 5.63
CA ALA A 63 3.81 23.96 4.29
C ALA A 63 5.09 24.21 3.46
N ASP A 64 5.61 25.44 3.50
CA ASP A 64 6.86 25.80 2.82
C ASP A 64 8.07 25.05 3.38
N ALA A 65 8.13 24.89 4.71
CA ALA A 65 9.19 24.13 5.36
C ALA A 65 9.10 22.65 4.99
N ILE A 66 7.90 22.06 5.00
CA ILE A 66 7.65 20.67 4.60
C ILE A 66 8.12 20.45 3.16
N PHE A 67 7.74 21.34 2.23
CA PHE A 67 8.13 21.20 0.83
C PHE A 67 9.64 21.32 0.63
N ARG A 68 10.27 22.32 1.25
CA ARG A 68 11.72 22.51 1.18
C ARG A 68 12.48 21.32 1.77
N THR A 69 12.13 20.89 2.98
CA THR A 69 12.77 19.76 3.66
C THR A 69 12.58 18.47 2.86
N PHE A 70 11.40 18.24 2.30
CA PHE A 70 11.16 17.11 1.40
C PHE A 70 12.08 17.15 0.17
N GLN A 71 12.15 18.29 -0.51
CA GLN A 71 12.99 18.45 -1.69
C GLN A 71 14.47 18.23 -1.36
N GLU A 72 14.97 18.82 -0.28
CA GLU A 72 16.36 18.66 0.14
C GLU A 72 16.70 17.22 0.54
N GLN A 73 15.77 16.51 1.18
CA GLN A 73 15.99 15.14 1.64
C GLN A 73 16.08 14.14 0.47
N PHE A 74 15.21 14.27 -0.54
CA PHE A 74 15.13 13.29 -1.64
C PHE A 74 15.85 13.74 -2.92
N TYR A 75 15.98 15.05 -3.13
CA TYR A 75 16.56 15.66 -4.32
C TYR A 75 17.54 16.78 -3.93
N PRO A 76 18.56 16.50 -3.11
CA PRO A 76 19.52 17.52 -2.73
C PRO A 76 20.24 18.05 -3.97
N ALA A 77 20.43 19.38 -4.03
CA ALA A 77 21.13 20.04 -5.14
C ALA A 77 22.57 19.52 -5.33
N ARG A 78 23.15 18.95 -4.27
CA ARG A 78 24.43 18.25 -4.29
C ARG A 78 24.24 16.88 -3.65
N ALA A 79 24.60 15.82 -4.37
CA ALA A 79 24.63 14.47 -3.80
C ALA A 79 25.51 14.46 -2.55
N ALA A 80 24.99 13.89 -1.45
CA ALA A 80 25.79 13.67 -0.26
C ALA A 80 26.99 12.78 -0.63
N PRO A 81 28.21 13.10 -0.16
CA PRO A 81 29.35 12.21 -0.37
C PRO A 81 29.03 10.88 0.31
N VAL A 82 28.99 9.81 -0.48
CA VAL A 82 28.84 8.45 0.03
C VAL A 82 30.24 7.94 0.32
N ASP A 83 30.48 7.56 1.57
CA ASP A 83 31.70 6.86 1.93
C ASP A 83 31.62 5.43 1.40
N LEU A 84 32.46 5.10 0.41
CA LEU A 84 32.52 3.78 -0.17
C LEU A 84 33.36 2.80 0.66
N SER A 85 34.16 3.29 1.62
CA SER A 85 34.95 2.42 2.50
C SER A 85 34.07 1.52 3.37
N ILE A 86 32.81 1.90 3.59
CA ILE A 86 31.81 1.05 4.23
C ILE A 86 31.66 -0.32 3.54
N ILE A 87 31.87 -0.39 2.22
CA ILE A 87 31.82 -1.63 1.44
C ILE A 87 32.89 -2.61 1.92
N ASP A 88 34.07 -2.09 2.26
CA ASP A 88 35.20 -2.88 2.75
C ASP A 88 35.01 -3.30 4.22
N GLU A 89 34.22 -2.56 4.99
CA GLU A 89 33.85 -2.88 6.37
C GLU A 89 32.73 -3.93 6.47
N PHE A 90 31.94 -4.13 5.40
CA PHE A 90 30.89 -5.14 5.41
C PHE A 90 31.49 -6.55 5.53
N PRO A 91 31.03 -7.35 6.51
CA PRO A 91 31.50 -8.71 6.66
C PRO A 91 31.14 -9.51 5.40
N GLN A 92 32.17 -10.01 4.72
CA GLN A 92 31.97 -10.89 3.57
C GLN A 92 31.31 -12.18 4.06
N MET A 93 30.06 -12.37 3.67
CA MET A 93 29.36 -13.63 3.94
C MET A 93 30.01 -14.75 3.11
N ALA A 94 29.98 -15.97 3.64
CA ALA A 94 30.38 -17.13 2.86
C ALA A 94 29.57 -17.17 1.55
N VAL A 95 30.26 -17.44 0.44
CA VAL A 95 29.62 -17.66 -0.85
C VAL A 95 28.60 -18.77 -0.67
N ARG A 96 27.32 -18.48 -0.94
CA ARG A 96 26.29 -19.50 -0.94
C ARG A 96 26.46 -20.36 -2.17
N GLU A 97 26.43 -21.67 -1.99
CA GLU A 97 26.34 -22.57 -3.12
C GLU A 97 25.06 -22.28 -3.90
N PHE A 98 25.19 -22.15 -5.21
CA PHE A 98 24.07 -22.05 -6.13
C PHE A 98 23.95 -23.42 -6.82
N PRO A 99 23.12 -24.34 -6.28
CA PRO A 99 22.99 -25.67 -6.86
C PRO A 99 22.45 -25.58 -8.28
N PRO A 100 22.83 -26.52 -9.17
CA PRO A 100 22.26 -26.57 -10.51
C PRO A 100 20.75 -26.79 -10.41
N ILE A 101 19.98 -25.96 -11.12
CA ILE A 101 18.54 -26.10 -11.22
C ILE A 101 18.22 -27.21 -12.22
N SER A 102 17.47 -28.22 -11.79
CA SER A 102 17.04 -29.32 -12.65
C SER A 102 15.85 -28.90 -13.53
N GLN A 103 15.72 -29.54 -14.69
CA GLN A 103 14.55 -29.35 -15.54
C GLN A 103 13.25 -29.74 -14.82
N PHE A 104 13.32 -30.75 -13.94
CA PHE A 104 12.16 -31.20 -13.17
C PHE A 104 11.63 -30.10 -12.23
N GLU A 105 12.52 -29.42 -11.47
CA GLU A 105 12.14 -28.30 -10.60
C GLU A 105 11.51 -27.15 -11.41
N ILE A 106 12.03 -26.88 -12.61
CA ILE A 106 11.44 -25.87 -13.50
C ILE A 106 10.02 -26.27 -13.89
N PHE A 107 9.80 -27.51 -14.32
CA PHE A 107 8.47 -27.98 -14.69
C PHE A 107 7.49 -27.98 -13.51
N GLU A 108 7.93 -28.41 -12.33
CA GLU A 108 7.12 -28.39 -11.11
C GLU A 108 6.69 -26.97 -10.75
N HIS A 109 7.62 -26.01 -10.75
CA HIS A 109 7.31 -24.63 -10.40
C HIS A 109 6.48 -23.89 -11.45
N VAL A 110 6.62 -24.25 -12.73
CA VAL A 110 5.83 -23.64 -13.82
C VAL A 110 4.44 -24.27 -13.93
N ALA A 111 4.21 -25.49 -13.42
CA ALA A 111 2.94 -26.20 -13.55
C ALA A 111 1.72 -25.41 -13.03
N ASP A 112 1.89 -24.68 -11.92
CA ASP A 112 0.82 -23.89 -11.30
C ASP A 112 0.74 -22.45 -11.83
N THR A 113 1.57 -22.08 -12.80
CA THR A 113 1.58 -20.71 -13.35
C THR A 113 0.51 -20.52 -14.42
N SER A 114 -0.06 -19.31 -14.48
CA SER A 114 -1.06 -18.97 -15.49
C SER A 114 -0.40 -18.43 -16.76
N ASN A 115 -0.64 -19.12 -17.88
CA ASN A 115 -0.27 -18.66 -19.21
C ASN A 115 -1.13 -17.48 -19.72
N PHE A 116 -2.11 -17.02 -18.92
CA PHE A 116 -3.03 -15.93 -19.29
C PHE A 116 -2.73 -14.61 -18.58
N SER A 117 -1.61 -14.51 -17.86
CA SER A 117 -1.23 -13.22 -17.28
C SER A 117 -0.86 -12.22 -18.37
N ALA A 118 -1.16 -10.94 -18.11
CA ALA A 118 -0.79 -9.87 -19.04
C ALA A 118 0.74 -9.77 -19.15
N PRO A 119 1.28 -9.46 -20.34
CA PRO A 119 2.72 -9.33 -20.54
C PRO A 119 3.31 -8.22 -19.67
N GLY A 120 4.56 -8.41 -19.25
CA GLY A 120 5.31 -7.42 -18.49
C GLY A 120 5.73 -6.21 -19.34
N PRO A 121 6.51 -5.27 -18.76
CA PRO A 121 7.08 -4.13 -19.47
C PRO A 121 8.04 -4.51 -20.63
N ASP A 122 8.49 -5.76 -20.66
CA ASP A 122 9.28 -6.35 -21.74
C ASP A 122 8.43 -6.78 -22.95
N HIS A 123 7.10 -6.68 -22.84
CA HIS A 123 6.12 -7.08 -23.86
C HIS A 123 6.19 -8.55 -24.29
N CYS A 124 6.89 -9.39 -23.53
CA CYS A 124 6.94 -10.83 -23.76
C CYS A 124 5.65 -11.47 -23.23
N GLY A 125 4.86 -12.08 -24.12
CA GLY A 125 3.69 -12.87 -23.77
C GLY A 125 3.99 -14.36 -23.64
N TRP A 126 3.05 -15.12 -23.11
CA TRP A 126 3.14 -16.59 -23.01
C TRP A 126 2.73 -17.33 -24.30
N PHE A 127 2.24 -16.60 -25.29
CA PHE A 127 1.75 -17.14 -26.56
C PHE A 127 2.74 -16.82 -27.68
N PHE A 128 3.14 -17.87 -28.40
CA PHE A 128 3.90 -17.82 -29.65
C PHE A 128 2.96 -17.99 -30.85
#